data_AF-A0A1V4AY07-F1
#
_entry.id   AF-A0A1V4AY07-F1
#
_cell.length_a   1.000
_cell.length_b   1.000
_cell.length_c   1.000
_cell.angle_alpha   90.00
_cell.angle_beta   90.00
_cell.angle_gamma   90.00
#
_symmetry.space_group_name_H-M   'P 1'
#
loop_
_entity.id
_entity.type
_entity.pdbx_description
1 polymer ?
#
loop_
_entity_poly.entity_id
_entity_poly.type
_entity_poly.pdbx_seq_one_letter_code
_entity_poly.pdbx_strand_id
1 'polypeptide(L)'
;MKVKTGCKDAIEYMELSGRKVISEFHGGQITTDAGGLLLREIEQARGFIKEFSKCFSDYRDHEAIEHTVEELLSQRIYGIALGYEDLNDHDQLRIDPLLAVLCKKKDPTGQDRRSKNEKGKALAGKSTLNRLELTPADAGKESRYKKIVYQGEKIERFFVDAFLRSHKEKLERIVLDLDATEDPIHGSQEGRFFHGYYGGYCYLPLYIFCDDYLLCAKLT
;
A
#
# COMPACT_ATOMS: atom_id res chain seq x y z
N MET A 1 22.88 42.40 11.56
CA MET A 1 21.47 41.94 11.68
C MET A 1 21.46 40.44 11.43
N LYS A 2 21.45 39.61 12.50
CA LYS A 2 21.41 38.14 12.37
C LYS A 2 20.00 37.75 11.93
N VAL A 3 19.86 37.28 10.70
CA VAL A 3 18.64 36.62 10.25
C VAL A 3 18.53 35.32 11.05
N LYS A 4 17.69 35.32 12.09
CA LYS A 4 17.25 34.09 12.75
C LYS A 4 16.24 33.44 11.80
N THR A 5 16.69 32.49 10.99
CA THR A 5 15.79 31.53 10.37
C THR A 5 15.13 30.76 11.50
N GLY A 6 13.80 30.79 11.58
CA GLY A 6 13.02 30.03 12.55
C GLY A 6 12.99 28.53 12.21
N CYS A 7 14.16 27.93 11.98
CA CYS A 7 14.26 26.48 11.89
C CYS A 7 13.87 25.91 13.24
N LYS A 8 12.78 25.15 13.28
CA LYS A 8 12.52 24.25 14.40
C LYS A 8 13.58 23.15 14.34
N ASP A 9 14.28 22.93 15.44
CA ASP A 9 15.31 21.88 15.53
C ASP A 9 14.71 20.46 15.44
N ALA A 10 13.38 20.35 15.59
CA ALA A 10 12.64 19.10 15.46
C ALA A 10 11.19 19.31 14.97
N ILE A 11 10.63 18.27 14.33
CA ILE A 11 9.21 18.17 13.96
C ILE A 11 8.62 16.93 14.65
N GLU A 12 7.54 17.11 15.40
CA GLU A 12 6.80 16.03 16.08
C GLU A 12 5.60 15.60 15.22
N TYR A 13 5.41 14.28 15.09
CA TYR A 13 4.34 13.62 14.32
C TYR A 13 3.39 12.87 15.25
N MET A 14 2.30 12.30 14.71
CA MET A 14 1.42 11.46 15.52
C MET A 14 2.18 10.27 16.13
N GLU A 15 1.85 9.97 17.38
CA GLU A 15 2.50 8.91 18.15
C GLU A 15 2.29 7.52 17.54
N LEU A 16 3.29 6.65 17.71
CA LEU A 16 3.24 5.25 17.33
C LEU A 16 3.24 4.38 18.58
N SER A 17 2.12 3.72 18.87
CA SER A 17 1.99 2.82 20.03
C SER A 17 2.43 3.44 21.37
N GLY A 18 2.10 4.72 21.58
CA GLY A 18 2.48 5.48 22.79
C GLY A 18 3.94 5.96 22.80
N ARG A 19 4.66 5.86 21.68
CA ARG A 19 6.00 6.42 21.51
C ARG A 19 5.93 7.65 20.60
N LYS A 20 6.66 8.70 20.98
CA LYS A 20 6.82 9.89 20.16
C LYS A 20 7.58 9.57 18.88
N VAL A 21 7.14 10.16 17.77
CA VAL A 21 7.84 10.11 16.49
C VAL A 21 8.31 11.53 16.18
N ILE A 22 9.63 11.71 16.15
CA ILE A 22 10.28 13.02 16.03
C ILE A 22 11.30 12.94 14.90
N SER A 23 11.28 13.91 14.00
CA SER A 23 12.37 14.14 13.05
C SER A 23 13.29 15.22 13.60
N GLU A 24 14.57 14.91 13.70
CA GLU A 24 15.64 15.80 14.18
C GLU A 24 16.75 15.91 13.13
N PHE A 25 17.47 17.03 13.11
CA PHE A 25 18.50 17.31 12.10
C PHE A 25 19.94 17.01 12.56
N HIS A 26 20.11 16.23 13.63
CA HIS A 26 21.41 15.95 14.25
C HIS A 26 22.12 14.67 13.76
N GLY A 27 21.58 13.97 12.75
CA GLY A 27 22.28 12.88 12.05
C GLY A 27 22.25 11.50 12.72
N GLY A 28 21.18 11.16 13.45
CA GLY A 28 20.96 9.84 14.03
C GLY A 28 20.61 8.76 12.98
N GLN A 29 19.43 8.13 13.07
CA GLN A 29 18.93 7.32 11.96
C GLN A 29 18.47 8.26 10.84
N ILE A 30 19.18 8.21 9.71
CA ILE A 30 18.94 9.06 8.55
C ILE A 30 18.08 8.31 7.53
N THR A 31 17.16 9.01 6.89
CA THR A 31 16.27 8.48 5.85
C THR A 31 16.04 9.55 4.79
N THR A 32 15.93 9.13 3.53
CA THR A 32 15.51 9.96 2.40
C THR A 32 13.99 10.01 2.24
N ASP A 33 13.27 9.15 2.95
CA ASP A 33 11.86 8.86 2.69
C ASP A 33 10.93 9.51 3.73
N ALA A 34 11.43 10.52 4.44
CA ALA A 34 10.72 11.20 5.52
C ALA A 34 9.36 11.78 5.09
N GLY A 35 9.17 12.08 3.80
CA GLY A 35 7.89 12.48 3.22
C GLY A 35 6.77 11.46 3.44
N GLY A 36 7.11 10.18 3.59
CA GLY A 36 6.15 9.12 3.90
C GLY A 36 5.44 9.31 5.24
N LEU A 37 6.01 10.06 6.19
CA LEU A 37 5.33 10.40 7.45
C LEU A 37 4.05 11.16 7.19
N LEU A 38 4.01 12.08 6.21
CA LEU A 38 2.80 12.80 5.84
C LEU A 38 1.71 11.85 5.31
N LEU A 39 2.08 10.84 4.53
CA LEU A 39 1.16 9.81 4.05
C LEU A 39 0.59 9.00 5.21
N ARG A 40 1.42 8.66 6.20
CA ARG A 40 0.99 8.00 7.43
C ARG A 40 -0.01 8.86 8.22
N GLU A 41 0.23 10.18 8.32
CA GLU A 41 -0.70 11.09 9.01
C GLU A 41 -2.08 11.11 8.31
N ILE A 42 -2.10 11.13 6.98
CA ILE A 42 -3.33 11.05 6.17
C ILE A 42 -4.04 9.72 6.41
N GLU A 43 -3.31 8.60 6.37
CA GLU A 43 -3.90 7.28 6.64
C GLU A 43 -4.44 7.19 8.07
N GLN A 44 -3.76 7.75 9.06
CA GLN A 44 -4.25 7.76 10.44
C GLN A 44 -5.50 8.64 10.60
N ALA A 45 -5.64 9.71 9.82
CA ALA A 45 -6.83 10.57 9.82
C ALA A 45 -8.01 9.99 9.02
N ARG A 46 -7.76 9.22 7.95
CA ARG A 46 -8.79 8.77 6.99
C ARG A 46 -9.07 7.28 6.99
N GLY A 47 -8.10 6.46 7.37
CA GLY A 47 -8.23 5.00 7.47
C GLY A 47 -8.44 4.29 6.13
N PHE A 48 -7.90 4.80 5.03
CA PHE A 48 -8.10 4.23 3.70
C PHE A 48 -7.54 2.82 3.60
N ILE A 49 -6.29 2.60 4.03
CA ILE A 49 -5.62 1.29 3.96
C ILE A 49 -6.31 0.32 4.91
N LYS A 50 -6.69 0.76 6.10
CA LYS A 50 -7.47 -0.05 7.04
C LYS A 50 -8.80 -0.51 6.42
N GLU A 51 -9.57 0.39 5.82
CA GLU A 51 -10.84 0.02 5.16
C GLU A 51 -10.60 -0.86 3.94
N PHE A 52 -9.58 -0.56 3.13
CA PHE A 52 -9.21 -1.35 1.96
C PHE A 52 -8.82 -2.79 2.33
N SER A 53 -8.14 -2.99 3.45
CA SER A 53 -7.78 -4.33 3.94
C SER A 53 -8.99 -5.26 4.17
N LYS A 54 -10.18 -4.71 4.43
CA LYS A 54 -11.43 -5.47 4.58
C LYS A 54 -11.96 -6.05 3.27
N CYS A 55 -11.39 -5.63 2.15
CA CYS A 55 -11.67 -6.21 0.83
C CYS A 55 -10.96 -7.56 0.63
N PHE A 56 -10.22 -8.06 1.61
CA PHE A 56 -9.49 -9.31 1.53
C PHE A 56 -10.00 -10.33 2.55
N SER A 57 -10.04 -11.60 2.15
CA SER A 57 -10.24 -12.75 3.02
C SER A 57 -8.89 -13.39 3.33
N ASP A 58 -8.52 -13.42 4.60
CA ASP A 58 -7.29 -14.07 5.04
C ASP A 58 -7.57 -15.48 5.56
N TYR A 59 -7.20 -16.50 4.79
CA TYR A 59 -7.34 -17.91 5.15
C TYR A 59 -6.08 -18.52 5.76
N ARG A 60 -5.07 -17.70 6.09
CA ARG A 60 -3.89 -18.17 6.83
C ARG A 60 -4.28 -18.58 8.25
N ASP A 61 -3.48 -19.47 8.84
CA ASP A 61 -3.63 -19.80 10.26
C ASP A 61 -3.36 -18.54 11.10
N HIS A 62 -4.38 -18.10 11.84
CA HIS A 62 -4.36 -16.88 12.63
C HIS A 62 -3.17 -16.83 13.61
N GLU A 63 -2.85 -17.97 14.21
CA GLU A 63 -1.75 -18.07 15.18
C GLU A 63 -0.38 -17.99 14.50
N ALA A 64 -0.30 -18.20 13.18
CA ALA A 64 0.94 -18.08 12.41
C ALA A 64 1.13 -16.71 11.73
N ILE A 65 0.16 -15.79 11.85
CA ILE A 65 0.24 -14.47 11.22
C ILE A 65 1.21 -13.57 12.02
N GLU A 66 2.31 -13.19 11.39
CA GLU A 66 3.21 -12.11 11.87
C GLU A 66 2.98 -10.76 11.18
N HIS A 67 2.37 -10.78 9.99
CA HIS A 67 2.00 -9.57 9.25
C HIS A 67 0.54 -9.66 8.82
N THR A 68 -0.30 -8.78 9.37
CA THR A 68 -1.72 -8.70 9.00
C THR A 68 -1.87 -8.23 7.56
N VAL A 69 -3.05 -8.41 6.98
CA VAL A 69 -3.32 -7.92 5.62
C VAL A 69 -3.18 -6.39 5.55
N GLU A 70 -3.65 -5.66 6.57
CA GLU A 70 -3.47 -4.20 6.67
C GLU A 70 -1.99 -3.81 6.65
N GLU A 71 -1.12 -4.52 7.37
CA GLU A 71 0.31 -4.22 7.41
C GLU A 71 1.00 -4.54 6.08
N LEU A 72 0.64 -5.66 5.43
CA LEU A 72 1.19 -6.02 4.12
C LEU A 72 0.78 -5.03 3.04
N LEU A 73 -0.50 -4.63 3.03
CA LEU A 73 -1.02 -3.59 2.13
C LEU A 73 -0.37 -2.25 2.41
N SER A 74 -0.24 -1.86 3.69
CA SER A 74 0.45 -0.62 4.08
C SER A 74 1.87 -0.60 3.50
N GLN A 75 2.63 -1.67 3.69
CA GLN A 75 4.00 -1.76 3.20
C GLN A 75 4.07 -1.61 1.67
N ARG A 76 3.13 -2.20 0.92
CA ARG A 76 3.11 -2.06 -0.54
C ARG A 76 2.66 -0.68 -1.01
N ILE A 77 1.60 -0.15 -0.43
CA ILE A 77 1.07 1.17 -0.82
C ILE A 77 2.12 2.25 -0.54
N TYR A 78 2.77 2.22 0.64
CA TYR A 78 3.85 3.17 0.93
C TYR A 78 5.09 2.92 0.08
N GLY A 79 5.45 1.65 -0.19
CA GLY A 79 6.54 1.32 -1.09
C GLY A 79 6.36 1.95 -2.47
N ILE A 80 5.20 1.73 -3.10
CA ILE A 80 4.84 2.31 -4.40
C ILE A 80 4.85 3.85 -4.33
N ALA A 81 4.24 4.45 -3.31
CA ALA A 81 4.19 5.91 -3.16
C ALA A 81 5.58 6.55 -2.99
N LEU A 82 6.56 5.79 -2.50
CA LEU A 82 7.95 6.21 -2.33
C LEU A 82 8.84 5.82 -3.54
N GLY A 83 8.28 5.18 -4.57
CA GLY A 83 8.99 4.78 -5.78
C GLY A 83 9.61 3.37 -5.74
N TYR A 84 9.28 2.56 -4.74
CA TYR A 84 9.73 1.17 -4.60
C TYR A 84 8.65 0.19 -5.09
N GLU A 85 8.41 0.22 -6.39
CA GLU A 85 7.38 -0.58 -7.04
C GLU A 85 7.76 -2.07 -7.08
N ASP A 86 9.05 -2.38 -7.23
CA ASP A 86 9.51 -3.76 -7.36
C ASP A 86 9.53 -4.51 -6.02
N LEU A 87 9.00 -5.74 -6.02
CA LEU A 87 8.98 -6.56 -4.81
C LEU A 87 10.37 -6.92 -4.29
N ASN A 88 11.41 -6.91 -5.13
CA ASN A 88 12.79 -7.21 -4.70
C ASN A 88 13.36 -6.13 -3.77
N ASP A 89 12.95 -4.86 -3.91
CA ASP A 89 13.35 -3.75 -3.03
C ASP A 89 12.97 -4.05 -1.58
N HIS A 90 11.88 -4.77 -1.38
CA HIS A 90 11.38 -5.17 -0.06
C HIS A 90 12.28 -6.18 0.67
N ASP A 91 13.29 -6.78 0.03
CA ASP A 91 14.33 -7.53 0.75
C ASP A 91 15.26 -6.61 1.55
N GLN A 92 15.45 -5.38 1.09
CA GLN A 92 16.19 -4.33 1.79
C GLN A 92 15.24 -3.49 2.65
N LEU A 93 14.10 -3.05 2.13
CA LEU A 93 13.17 -2.21 2.89
C LEU A 93 12.61 -2.90 4.14
N ARG A 94 12.69 -4.23 4.24
CA ARG A 94 12.18 -4.94 5.42
C ARG A 94 12.91 -4.62 6.73
N ILE A 95 14.11 -4.02 6.64
CA ILE A 95 14.89 -3.54 7.80
C ILE A 95 14.79 -2.02 7.98
N ASP A 96 14.02 -1.33 7.13
CA ASP A 96 13.86 0.12 7.20
C ASP A 96 12.94 0.50 8.39
N PRO A 97 13.46 1.22 9.40
CA PRO A 97 12.69 1.57 10.58
C PRO A 97 11.64 2.65 10.28
N LEU A 98 11.88 3.55 9.32
CA LEU A 98 10.89 4.56 8.92
C LEU A 98 9.71 3.87 8.26
N LEU A 99 9.94 3.00 7.27
CA LEU A 99 8.86 2.28 6.61
C LEU A 99 8.08 1.41 7.61
N ALA A 100 8.76 0.84 8.61
CA ALA A 100 8.12 0.11 9.70
C ALA A 100 7.21 1.03 10.54
N VAL A 101 7.63 2.27 10.81
CA VAL A 101 6.79 3.31 11.42
C VAL A 101 5.58 3.64 10.55
N LEU A 102 5.75 3.78 9.23
CA LEU A 102 4.64 4.03 8.29
C LEU A 102 3.59 2.90 8.35
N CYS A 103 4.06 1.65 8.41
CA CYS A 103 3.23 0.46 8.53
C CYS A 103 2.71 0.21 9.96
N LYS A 104 2.89 1.16 10.88
CA LYS A 104 2.44 1.10 12.28
C LYS A 104 2.97 -0.10 13.06
N LYS A 105 4.18 -0.58 12.74
CA LYS A 105 4.82 -1.68 13.47
C LYS A 105 5.10 -1.26 14.91
N LYS A 106 4.63 -2.05 15.87
CA LYS A 106 4.87 -1.81 17.31
C LYS A 106 6.36 -1.79 17.65
N ASP A 107 7.15 -2.64 17.00
CA ASP A 107 8.59 -2.61 17.05
C ASP A 107 9.17 -2.32 15.66
N PRO A 108 9.48 -1.03 15.36
CA PRO A 108 10.10 -0.65 14.09
C PRO A 108 11.49 -1.26 13.87
N THR A 109 12.13 -1.78 14.91
CA THR A 109 13.46 -2.43 14.81
C THR A 109 13.35 -3.92 14.51
N GLY A 110 12.15 -4.51 14.65
CA GLY A 110 11.89 -5.93 14.39
C GLY A 110 12.63 -6.89 15.33
N GLN A 111 12.97 -6.49 16.55
CA GLN A 111 13.61 -7.36 17.53
C GLN A 111 12.62 -8.31 18.22
N ASP A 112 11.33 -7.97 18.19
CA ASP A 112 10.20 -8.77 18.68
C ASP A 112 9.75 -9.91 17.74
N ARG A 113 10.37 -10.02 16.56
CA ARG A 113 10.10 -11.08 15.57
C ARG A 113 10.25 -12.47 16.19
N ARG A 114 9.30 -13.37 15.87
CA ARG A 114 9.22 -14.71 16.48
C ARG A 114 10.39 -15.59 16.03
N SER A 115 10.69 -15.58 14.73
CA SER A 115 11.82 -16.30 14.17
C SER A 115 13.13 -15.57 14.46
N LYS A 116 14.11 -16.28 15.05
CA LYS A 116 15.45 -15.74 15.32
C LYS A 116 16.12 -15.18 14.06
N ASN A 117 15.94 -15.85 12.93
CA ASN A 117 16.51 -15.44 11.64
C ASN A 117 15.85 -14.20 11.06
N GLU A 118 14.67 -13.83 11.57
CA GLU A 118 13.91 -12.66 11.13
C GLU A 118 14.02 -11.48 12.09
N LYS A 119 14.72 -11.63 13.21
CA LYS A 119 15.01 -10.50 14.11
C LYS A 119 15.84 -9.43 13.39
N GLY A 120 15.49 -8.17 13.65
CA GLY A 120 16.04 -7.03 12.92
C GLY A 120 15.28 -6.69 11.62
N LYS A 121 14.25 -7.46 11.25
CA LYS A 121 13.44 -7.26 10.04
C LYS A 121 11.99 -7.03 10.46
N ALA A 122 11.62 -5.78 10.72
CA ALA A 122 10.28 -5.43 11.22
C ALA A 122 9.16 -5.72 10.21
N LEU A 123 9.50 -5.69 8.93
CA LEU A 123 8.57 -5.72 7.81
C LEU A 123 8.66 -7.03 7.01
N ALA A 124 7.70 -7.24 6.11
CA ALA A 124 7.64 -8.44 5.29
C ALA A 124 8.68 -8.38 4.15
N GLY A 125 9.33 -9.51 3.86
CA GLY A 125 10.19 -9.64 2.68
C GLY A 125 9.41 -9.98 1.41
N LYS A 126 10.11 -9.98 0.27
CA LYS A 126 9.51 -10.12 -1.08
C LYS A 126 8.59 -11.33 -1.22
N SER A 127 8.97 -12.48 -0.68
CA SER A 127 8.20 -13.73 -0.86
C SER A 127 6.85 -13.69 -0.12
N THR A 128 6.75 -12.92 0.96
CA THR A 128 5.49 -12.75 1.69
C THR A 128 4.55 -11.81 0.96
N LEU A 129 5.09 -10.70 0.42
CA LEU A 129 4.33 -9.75 -0.39
C LEU A 129 3.91 -10.35 -1.74
N ASN A 130 4.78 -11.14 -2.36
CA ASN A 130 4.44 -11.88 -3.58
C ASN A 130 3.26 -12.84 -3.38
N ARG A 131 3.13 -13.46 -2.19
CA ARG A 131 1.96 -14.28 -1.87
C ARG A 131 0.69 -13.44 -1.72
N LEU A 132 0.77 -12.19 -1.26
CA LEU A 132 -0.38 -11.28 -1.23
C LEU A 132 -0.82 -10.97 -2.67
N GLU A 133 0.10 -10.53 -3.52
CA GLU A 133 -0.22 -10.04 -4.87
C GLU A 133 -0.61 -11.15 -5.85
N LEU A 134 -0.03 -12.34 -5.72
CA LEU A 134 -0.27 -13.44 -6.66
C LEU A 134 -1.26 -14.48 -6.15
N THR A 135 -2.07 -14.17 -5.13
CA THR A 135 -3.14 -15.09 -4.68
C THR A 135 -4.26 -15.12 -5.71
N PRO A 136 -4.58 -16.30 -6.29
CA PRO A 136 -5.71 -16.44 -7.21
C PRO A 136 -7.06 -16.11 -6.56
N ALA A 137 -8.01 -15.63 -7.35
CA ALA A 137 -9.35 -15.30 -6.87
C ALA A 137 -10.16 -16.53 -6.42
N ASP A 138 -9.85 -17.71 -6.94
CA ASP A 138 -10.47 -18.99 -6.60
C ASP A 138 -9.76 -19.74 -5.45
N ALA A 139 -8.69 -19.15 -4.89
CA ALA A 139 -8.04 -19.71 -3.72
C ALA A 139 -8.96 -19.65 -2.48
N GLY A 140 -8.65 -20.47 -1.48
CA GLY A 140 -9.45 -20.55 -0.27
C GLY A 140 -8.72 -21.26 0.86
N LYS A 141 -9.51 -21.73 1.84
CA LYS A 141 -8.99 -22.40 3.04
C LYS A 141 -8.13 -23.63 2.72
N GLU A 142 -8.57 -24.42 1.76
CA GLU A 142 -7.93 -25.67 1.33
C GLU A 142 -6.70 -25.45 0.43
N SER A 143 -6.49 -24.23 -0.08
CA SER A 143 -5.30 -23.91 -0.87
C SER A 143 -4.04 -24.11 -0.03
N ARG A 144 -3.02 -24.80 -0.57
CA ARG A 144 -1.78 -25.07 0.17
C ARG A 144 -0.95 -23.82 0.42
N TYR A 145 -0.88 -22.93 -0.56
CA TYR A 145 -0.16 -21.66 -0.53
C TYR A 145 -1.11 -20.52 -0.94
N LYS A 146 -0.67 -19.26 -0.81
CA LYS A 146 -1.38 -18.07 -1.32
C LYS A 146 -2.84 -18.00 -0.84
N LYS A 147 -3.00 -17.58 0.41
CA LYS A 147 -4.26 -17.70 1.17
C LYS A 147 -4.92 -16.35 1.49
N ILE A 148 -4.45 -15.24 0.91
CA ILE A 148 -5.03 -13.91 1.12
C ILE A 148 -5.76 -13.52 -0.16
N VAL A 149 -7.07 -13.73 -0.19
CA VAL A 149 -7.88 -13.65 -1.40
C VAL A 149 -8.57 -12.28 -1.45
N TYR A 150 -8.39 -11.56 -2.55
CA TYR A 150 -9.11 -10.30 -2.75
C TYR A 150 -10.58 -10.55 -3.11
N GLN A 151 -11.45 -9.61 -2.77
CA GLN A 151 -12.88 -9.64 -3.08
C GLN A 151 -13.18 -8.49 -4.06
N GLY A 152 -13.21 -8.79 -5.37
CA GLY A 152 -13.31 -7.79 -6.43
C GLY A 152 -14.46 -6.81 -6.25
N GLU A 153 -15.66 -7.30 -5.96
CA GLU A 153 -16.84 -6.45 -5.71
C GLU A 153 -16.64 -5.48 -4.54
N LYS A 154 -15.92 -5.90 -3.48
CA LYS A 154 -15.61 -5.02 -2.35
C LYS A 154 -14.57 -3.95 -2.71
N ILE A 155 -13.60 -4.29 -3.54
CA ILE A 155 -12.61 -3.33 -4.06
C ILE A 155 -13.31 -2.26 -4.90
N GLU A 156 -14.17 -2.67 -5.83
CA GLU A 156 -14.96 -1.74 -6.64
C GLU A 156 -15.84 -0.85 -5.77
N ARG A 157 -16.52 -1.46 -4.78
CA ARG A 157 -17.35 -0.72 -3.84
C ARG A 157 -16.54 0.26 -2.99
N PHE A 158 -15.31 -0.10 -2.60
CA PHE A 158 -14.44 0.74 -1.78
C PHE A 158 -14.16 2.10 -2.46
N PHE A 159 -13.87 2.12 -3.76
CA PHE A 159 -13.60 3.36 -4.49
C PHE A 159 -14.85 4.23 -4.60
N VAL A 160 -16.01 3.62 -4.87
CA VAL A 160 -17.30 4.32 -4.87
C VAL A 160 -17.62 4.90 -3.48
N ASP A 161 -17.43 4.13 -2.41
CA ASP A 161 -17.68 4.59 -1.05
C ASP A 161 -16.66 5.66 -0.60
N ALA A 162 -15.43 5.63 -1.10
CA ALA A 162 -14.45 6.70 -0.89
C ALA A 162 -14.89 8.00 -1.59
N PHE A 163 -15.35 7.91 -2.84
CA PHE A 163 -15.94 9.04 -3.57
C PHE A 163 -17.17 9.62 -2.87
N LEU A 164 -18.12 8.78 -2.45
CA LEU A 164 -19.31 9.27 -1.75
C LEU A 164 -18.97 9.95 -0.42
N ARG A 165 -17.96 9.46 0.30
CA ARG A 165 -17.49 10.08 1.56
C ARG A 165 -16.76 11.40 1.37
N SER A 166 -16.16 11.66 0.20
CA SER A 166 -15.48 12.93 -0.06
C SER A 166 -16.45 14.07 -0.37
N HIS A 167 -17.68 13.74 -0.76
CA HIS A 167 -18.74 14.69 -1.08
C HIS A 167 -19.61 14.96 0.15
N LYS A 168 -19.57 16.20 0.67
CA LYS A 168 -20.37 16.62 1.83
C LYS A 168 -21.86 16.79 1.50
N GLU A 169 -22.15 17.14 0.26
CA GLU A 169 -23.50 17.41 -0.24
C GLU A 169 -23.85 16.42 -1.35
N LYS A 170 -25.16 16.21 -1.53
CA LYS A 170 -25.66 15.34 -2.59
C LYS A 170 -25.40 15.97 -3.95
N LEU A 171 -24.75 15.21 -4.83
CA LEU A 171 -24.58 15.58 -6.23
C LEU A 171 -25.91 15.42 -7.00
N GLU A 172 -26.33 16.44 -7.74
CA GLU A 172 -27.51 16.38 -8.62
C GLU A 172 -27.19 15.73 -9.97
N ARG A 173 -25.92 15.78 -10.39
CA ARG A 173 -25.42 15.22 -11.65
C ARG A 173 -24.04 14.63 -11.40
N ILE A 174 -23.78 13.48 -12.02
CA ILE A 174 -22.47 12.82 -12.07
C ILE A 174 -22.12 12.68 -13.55
N VAL A 175 -20.91 13.07 -13.93
CA VAL A 175 -20.35 12.84 -15.26
C VAL A 175 -19.28 11.77 -15.13
N LEU A 176 -19.38 10.72 -15.94
CA LEU A 176 -18.43 9.61 -15.91
C LEU A 176 -17.54 9.68 -17.14
N ASP A 177 -16.24 9.75 -16.91
CA ASP A 177 -15.24 9.57 -17.96
C ASP A 177 -14.83 8.11 -18.04
N LEU A 178 -14.72 7.59 -19.26
CA LEU A 178 -14.43 6.18 -19.54
C LEU A 178 -13.19 6.12 -20.42
N ASP A 179 -12.05 5.88 -19.79
CA ASP A 179 -10.75 5.90 -20.43
C ASP A 179 -10.11 4.51 -20.46
N ALA A 180 -9.59 4.14 -21.62
CA ALA A 180 -8.80 2.94 -21.80
C ALA A 180 -7.32 3.32 -21.89
N THR A 181 -6.51 2.86 -20.94
CA THR A 181 -5.07 3.17 -20.89
C THR A 181 -4.26 1.93 -21.23
N GLU A 182 -3.22 2.07 -22.04
CA GLU A 182 -2.28 0.97 -22.28
C GLU A 182 -1.48 0.64 -21.02
N ASP A 183 -1.40 -0.65 -20.68
CA ASP A 183 -0.47 -1.17 -19.68
C ASP A 183 0.47 -2.18 -20.36
N PRO A 184 1.66 -1.74 -20.81
CA PRO A 184 2.60 -2.58 -21.56
C PRO A 184 3.01 -3.81 -20.78
N ILE A 185 2.99 -4.97 -21.44
CA ILE A 185 3.39 -6.23 -20.80
C ILE A 185 4.78 -6.68 -21.24
N HIS A 186 5.40 -7.50 -20.40
CA HIS A 186 6.70 -8.10 -20.66
C HIS A 186 6.63 -9.62 -20.73
N GLY A 187 7.24 -10.20 -21.77
CA GLY A 187 7.29 -11.65 -21.96
C GLY A 187 5.92 -12.28 -22.25
N SER A 188 5.53 -13.24 -21.43
CA SER A 188 4.36 -14.10 -21.65
C SER A 188 3.36 -14.03 -20.49
N GLN A 189 3.08 -12.83 -19.99
CA GLN A 189 2.07 -12.61 -18.95
C GLN A 189 0.68 -13.11 -19.41
N GLU A 190 -0.09 -13.63 -18.45
CA GLU A 190 -1.41 -14.23 -18.67
C GLU A 190 -2.42 -13.20 -19.17
N GLY A 191 -3.33 -13.56 -20.08
CA GLY A 191 -4.31 -12.61 -20.62
C GLY A 191 -3.75 -11.60 -21.62
N ARG A 192 -2.50 -11.78 -22.08
CA ARG A 192 -1.89 -10.90 -23.08
C ARG A 192 -2.67 -10.85 -24.40
N PHE A 193 -2.80 -9.67 -24.98
CA PHE A 193 -3.34 -9.46 -26.32
C PHE A 193 -2.51 -8.42 -27.07
N PHE A 194 -2.38 -8.56 -28.39
CA PHE A 194 -1.70 -7.57 -29.24
C PHE A 194 -2.67 -6.46 -29.64
N HIS A 195 -2.38 -5.22 -29.28
CA HIS A 195 -3.23 -4.08 -29.59
C HIS A 195 -2.67 -3.26 -30.75
N GLY A 196 -3.38 -3.25 -31.89
CA GLY A 196 -2.89 -2.64 -33.14
C GLY A 196 -2.66 -1.12 -33.06
N TYR A 197 -3.45 -0.39 -32.26
CA TYR A 197 -3.28 1.05 -32.08
C TYR A 197 -2.00 1.38 -31.28
N TYR A 198 -1.66 0.57 -30.27
CA TYR A 198 -0.49 0.77 -29.41
C TYR A 198 0.76 0.06 -29.96
N GLY A 199 0.60 -0.80 -30.97
CA GLY A 199 1.71 -1.48 -31.65
C GLY A 199 2.44 -2.50 -30.77
N GLY A 200 1.82 -2.95 -29.68
CA GLY A 200 2.46 -3.82 -28.69
C GLY A 200 1.49 -4.80 -28.05
N TYR A 201 2.04 -5.72 -27.27
CA TYR A 201 1.24 -6.48 -26.33
C TYR A 201 1.05 -5.64 -25.08
N CYS A 202 -0.20 -5.48 -24.65
CA CYS A 202 -0.55 -4.73 -23.45
C CYS A 202 -1.81 -5.33 -22.84
N TYR A 203 -2.06 -4.99 -21.58
CA TYR A 203 -3.43 -4.94 -21.09
C TYR A 203 -4.06 -3.62 -21.49
N LEU A 204 -5.40 -3.60 -21.52
CA LEU A 204 -6.16 -2.39 -21.77
C LEU A 204 -7.24 -2.20 -20.70
N PRO A 205 -6.85 -1.89 -19.45
CA PRO A 205 -7.81 -1.58 -18.41
C PRO A 205 -8.69 -0.39 -18.79
N LEU A 206 -10.00 -0.55 -18.58
CA LEU A 206 -10.98 0.53 -18.62
C LEU A 206 -11.07 1.16 -17.24
N TYR A 207 -10.66 2.42 -17.14
CA TYR A 207 -10.83 3.26 -15.95
C TYR A 207 -12.10 4.08 -16.06
N ILE A 208 -12.83 4.17 -14.95
CA ILE A 208 -14.04 4.98 -14.85
C ILE A 208 -13.80 6.05 -13.79
N PHE A 209 -13.83 7.31 -14.20
CA PHE A 209 -13.61 8.47 -13.34
C PHE A 209 -14.88 9.30 -13.19
N CYS A 210 -14.99 9.99 -12.06
CA CYS A 210 -15.86 11.16 -11.92
C CYS A 210 -15.00 12.31 -11.42
N ASP A 211 -14.80 13.32 -12.27
CA ASP A 211 -13.77 14.35 -12.06
C ASP A 211 -12.41 13.68 -11.74
N ASP A 212 -11.76 14.05 -10.63
CA ASP A 212 -10.47 13.49 -10.21
C ASP A 212 -10.58 12.16 -9.43
N TYR A 213 -11.79 11.58 -9.32
CA TYR A 213 -12.02 10.37 -8.52
C TYR A 213 -12.09 9.13 -9.39
N LEU A 214 -11.13 8.21 -9.19
CA LEU A 214 -11.25 6.84 -9.71
C LEU A 214 -12.40 6.11 -9.00
N LEU A 215 -13.39 5.67 -9.76
CA LEU A 215 -14.53 4.90 -9.25
C LEU A 215 -14.38 3.40 -9.49
N CYS A 216 -13.77 3.02 -10.61
CA CYS A 216 -13.60 1.62 -10.99
C CYS A 216 -12.47 1.46 -12.01
N ALA A 217 -11.78 0.32 -11.96
CA ALA A 217 -10.86 -0.13 -12.99
C ALA A 217 -11.23 -1.57 -13.37
N LYS A 218 -11.45 -1.83 -14.66
CA LYS A 218 -11.83 -3.15 -15.17
C LYS A 218 -10.81 -3.60 -16.19
N LEU A 219 -10.21 -4.76 -15.95
CA LEU A 219 -9.44 -5.46 -16.97
C LEU A 219 -10.42 -6.19 -17.89
N THR A 220 -10.46 -5.80 -19.17
CA THR A 220 -11.28 -6.43 -20.21
C THR A 220 -10.50 -7.47 -20.99
#